data_AF-A0AA91GM17-F1
#
_entry.id   AF-A0AA91GM17-F1
#
_cell.length_a   1.000
_cell.length_b   1.000
_cell.length_c   1.000
_cell.angle_alpha   90.00
_cell.angle_beta   90.00
_cell.angle_gamma   90.00
#
_symmetry.space_group_name_H-M   'P 1'
#
loop_
_entity.id
_entity.type
_entity.pdbx_description
1 polymer ?
#
loop_
_entity_poly.entity_id
_entity_poly.type
_entity_poly.pdbx_seq_one_letter_code
_entity_poly.pdbx_strand_id
1 'polypeptide(L)' 'MAGRPERKMLKRQSTILAAKNFLAQMDNGAMPEDLGFIANAAGDLALFWHLIGNPEEIPLVELQR' A
#
# COMPACT_ATOMS: atom_id res chain seq x y z
N MET A 1 2.30 -8.75 -28.22
CA MET A 1 3.01 -7.73 -27.40
C MET A 1 2.56 -7.86 -25.95
N ALA A 2 3.46 -8.35 -25.11
CA ALA A 2 3.26 -8.56 -23.67
C ALA A 2 3.34 -7.20 -22.95
N GLY A 3 2.20 -6.72 -22.42
CA GLY A 3 2.14 -5.45 -21.67
C GLY A 3 1.26 -5.53 -20.41
N ARG A 4 0.98 -6.75 -19.92
CA ARG A 4 0.05 -7.01 -18.81
C ARG A 4 0.70 -7.35 -17.45
N PRO A 5 1.90 -7.96 -17.33
CA PRO A 5 2.45 -8.30 -16.02
C PRO A 5 2.96 -7.07 -15.25
N GLU A 6 3.56 -6.10 -15.95
CA GLU A 6 4.16 -4.92 -15.33
C GLU A 6 3.12 -4.00 -14.65
N ARG A 7 1.97 -3.78 -15.28
CA ARG A 7 0.89 -2.96 -14.68
C ARG A 7 0.29 -3.59 -13.43
N LYS A 8 0.16 -4.92 -13.40
CA LYS A 8 -0.33 -5.64 -12.21
C LYS A 8 0.69 -5.58 -11.07
N MET A 9 1.98 -5.70 -11.40
CA MET A 9 3.07 -5.60 -10.44
C MET A 9 3.15 -4.18 -9.84
N LEU A 10 3.07 -3.13 -10.68
CA LEU A 10 3.06 -1.74 -10.22
C LEU A 10 1.87 -1.40 -9.32
N LYS A 11 0.66 -1.89 -9.64
CA LYS A 11 -0.52 -1.71 -8.77
C LYS A 11 -0.34 -2.38 -7.42
N ARG A 12 0.22 -3.59 -7.40
CA ARG A 12 0.50 -4.33 -6.16
C ARG A 12 1.53 -3.60 -5.30
N GLN A 13 2.64 -3.15 -5.88
CA GLN A 13 3.68 -2.40 -5.18
C GLN A 13 3.17 -1.07 -4.63
N SER A 14 2.42 -0.31 -5.45
CA SER A 14 1.79 0.94 -5.02
C SER A 14 0.83 0.72 -3.84
N THR A 15 0.08 -0.38 -3.85
CA THR A 15 -0.84 -0.75 -2.76
C THR A 15 -0.10 -1.12 -1.49
N ILE A 16 0.98 -1.90 -1.59
CA ILE A 16 1.82 -2.28 -0.45
C ILE A 16 2.46 -1.03 0.18
N LEU A 17 2.97 -0.11 -0.65
CA LEU A 17 3.54 1.16 -0.19
C LEU A 17 2.50 2.04 0.50
N ALA A 18 1.29 2.14 -0.06
CA ALA A 18 0.17 2.85 0.57
C ALA A 18 -0.17 2.23 1.93
N ALA A 19 -0.30 0.90 2.02
CA ALA A 19 -0.62 0.23 3.28
C ALA A 19 0.45 0.45 4.35
N LYS A 20 1.74 0.37 3.99
CA LYS A 20 2.87 0.69 4.89
C LYS A 20 2.80 2.12 5.42
N ASN A 21 2.62 3.08 4.51
CA ASN A 21 2.55 4.50 4.88
C ASN A 21 1.33 4.78 5.76
N PHE A 22 0.18 4.15 5.48
CA PHE A 22 -1.03 4.33 6.27
C PHE A 22 -0.81 3.87 7.72
N LEU A 23 -0.25 2.67 7.92
CA LEU A 23 0.02 2.14 9.26
C LEU A 23 1.03 3.01 10.02
N ALA A 24 2.11 3.43 9.35
CA ALA A 24 3.10 4.30 9.97
C ALA A 24 2.52 5.67 10.35
N GLN A 25 1.67 6.26 9.50
CA GLN A 25 1.02 7.55 9.79
C GLN A 25 -0.04 7.41 10.89
N MET A 26 -0.77 6.29 10.91
CA MET A 26 -1.72 5.99 11.98
C MET A 26 -1.03 5.87 13.35
N ASP A 27 0.14 5.20 13.40
CA ASP A 27 0.96 5.08 14.60
C ASP A 27 1.52 6.44 15.06
N ASN A 28 1.89 7.31 14.10
CA ASN A 28 2.33 8.68 14.38
C ASN A 28 1.19 9.66 14.73
N GLY A 29 -0.06 9.20 14.79
CA GLY A 29 -1.21 10.06 15.10
C GLY A 29 -1.59 11.04 13.99
N ALA A 30 -1.37 10.67 12.73
CA ALA A 30 -1.72 11.49 11.57
C ALA A 30 -3.22 11.80 11.51
N MET A 31 -3.56 12.92 10.88
CA MET A 31 -4.95 13.34 10.74
C MET A 31 -5.72 12.39 9.80
N PRO A 32 -7.02 12.21 10.01
CA PRO A 32 -7.86 11.37 9.14
C PRO A 32 -7.80 11.76 7.66
N GLU A 33 -7.56 13.04 7.36
CA GLU A 33 -7.39 13.56 6.01
C GLU A 33 -6.15 12.98 5.32
N ASP A 34 -5.00 12.97 6.01
CA ASP A 34 -3.74 12.39 5.51
C ASP A 34 -3.88 10.88 5.28
N LEU A 35 -4.55 10.18 6.20
CA LEU A 35 -4.86 8.76 6.06
C LEU A 35 -5.77 8.49 4.85
N GLY A 36 -6.74 9.38 4.60
CA GLY A 36 -7.62 9.32 3.43
C GLY A 36 -6.87 9.49 2.11
N PHE A 37 -5.90 10.41 2.06
CA PHE A 37 -5.04 10.58 0.87
C PHE A 37 -4.22 9.31 0.58
N ILE A 38 -3.67 8.66 1.60
CA ILE A 38 -2.89 7.43 1.44
C ILE A 38 -3.77 6.28 0.96
N ALA A 39 -4.97 6.13 1.53
CA ALA A 39 -5.92 5.10 1.09
C ALA A 39 -6.35 5.31 -0.36
N ASN A 40 -6.53 6.56 -0.80
CA ASN A 40 -6.90 6.90 -2.17
C ASN A 40 -5.75 6.68 -3.18
N ALA A 41 -4.49 6.69 -2.70
CA ALA A 41 -3.32 6.40 -3.52
C ALA A 41 -3.10 4.89 -3.76
N ALA A 42 -3.87 4.02 -3.11
CA ALA A 42 -3.76 2.57 -3.31
C ALA A 42 -4.25 2.16 -4.71
N GLY A 43 -3.41 1.41 -5.44
CA GLY A 43 -3.76 0.87 -6.75
C GLY A 43 -4.82 -0.26 -6.73
N ASP A 44 -5.02 -0.87 -5.56
CA ASP A 44 -6.01 -1.92 -5.27
C ASP A 44 -6.52 -1.75 -3.82
N LEU A 45 -7.73 -1.22 -3.68
CA LEU A 45 -8.34 -0.97 -2.36
C LEU A 45 -8.63 -2.25 -1.57
N ALA A 46 -8.92 -3.37 -2.24
CA ALA A 46 -9.22 -4.61 -1.54
C ALA A 46 -7.96 -5.18 -0.89
N LEU A 47 -6.86 -5.22 -1.64
CA LEU A 47 -5.56 -5.62 -1.11
C LEU A 47 -5.07 -4.62 -0.04
N PHE A 48 -5.33 -3.33 -0.21
CA PHE A 48 -4.99 -2.31 0.79
C PHE A 48 -5.60 -2.64 2.15
N TRP A 49 -6.93 -2.75 2.24
CA TRP A 49 -7.61 -3.02 3.52
C TRP A 49 -7.25 -4.38 4.10
N HIS A 50 -6.99 -5.38 3.26
CA HIS A 50 -6.48 -6.68 3.70
C HIS A 50 -5.15 -6.53 4.43
N LEU A 51 -4.21 -5.74 3.90
CA LEU A 51 -2.91 -5.50 4.51
C LEU A 51 -2.96 -4.62 5.77
N ILE A 52 -3.93 -3.70 5.85
CA ILE A 52 -4.17 -2.93 7.10
C ILE A 52 -4.66 -3.86 8.22
N GLY A 53 -5.53 -4.82 7.89
CA GLY A 53 -6.02 -5.82 8.85
C GLY A 53 -5.00 -6.92 9.18
N ASN A 54 -4.04 -7.17 8.29
CA ASN A 54 -3.01 -8.19 8.44
C ASN A 54 -1.62 -7.59 8.16
N PRO A 55 -1.12 -6.71 9.04
CA PRO A 55 0.15 -6.02 8.83
C PRO A 55 1.35 -6.98 8.76
N GLU A 56 1.25 -8.20 9.30
CA GLU A 56 2.31 -9.22 9.17
C GLU A 56 2.45 -9.77 7.74
N GLU A 57 1.40 -9.65 6.91
CA GLU A 57 1.43 -10.04 5.50
C GLU A 57 2.10 -8.99 4.61
N ILE A 58 2.37 -7.79 5.13
CA ILE A 58 3.08 -6.75 4.40
C ILE A 58 4.53 -7.21 4.21
N PRO A 59 5.00 -7.40 2.96
CA PRO A 59 6.36 -7.84 2.73
C PRO A 59 7.34 -6.78 3.28
N LEU A 60 8.15 -7.18 4.26
CA LEU A 60 9.20 -6.36 4.88
C LEU A 60 10.22 -5.88 3.84
N VAL A 61 10.47 -6.69 2.80
CA VAL A 61 11.45 -6.41 1.76
C VAL A 61 10.75 -5.87 0.53
N GLU A 62 10.87 -4.56 0.26
CA GLU A 62 10.89 -4.00 -1.11
C GLU A 62 11.54 -2.60 -1.09
N LEU A 63 12.86 -2.53 -0.86
CA LEU A 63 13.71 -1.45 -1.39
C LEU A 63 15.19 -1.87 -1.30
N GLN A 64 15.58 -2.89 -2.06
CA GLN A 64 16.97 -3.02 -2.51
C GLN A 64 17.06 -2.36 -3.89
N ARG A 65 17.51 -1.11 -3.90
CA ARG A 65 18.31 -0.53 -4.98
C ARG A 65 19.22 0.54 -4.42
#